data_AF-A0A336N7U2-F1
#
_entry.id   AF-A0A336N7U2-F1
#
_cell.length_a   1.000
_cell.length_b   1.000
_cell.length_c   1.000
_cell.angle_alpha   90.00
_cell.angle_beta   90.00
_cell.angle_gamma   90.00
#
_symmetry.space_group_name_H-M   'P 1'
#
loop_
_entity.id
_entity.type
_entity.pdbx_description
1 polymer ?
#
loop_
_entity_poly.entity_id
_entity_poly.type
_entity_poly.pdbx_seq_one_letter_code
_entity_poly.pdbx_strand_id
1 'polypeptide(L)' 'MNFHGTDSLSAIIAASRWYDAESMPAFSIPAAEHSTITGWGRENERATYEICLIALPTSILLFLWYPTVMIYGGR' A
#
# COMPACT_ATOMS: atom_id res chain seq x y z
N MET A 1 -11.57 -19.20 6.22
CA MET A 1 -10.70 -18.17 5.60
C MET A 1 -9.53 -17.93 6.54
N ASN A 2 -8.29 -17.83 6.05
CA ASN A 2 -7.09 -17.79 6.90
C ASN A 2 -6.31 -16.45 6.82
N PHE A 3 -6.76 -15.49 6.00
CA PHE A 3 -6.06 -14.23 5.74
C PHE A 3 -7.05 -13.06 5.71
N HIS A 4 -6.60 -11.88 6.16
CA HIS A 4 -7.40 -10.66 6.26
C HIS A 4 -6.85 -9.48 5.45
N GLY A 5 -5.72 -9.65 4.76
CA GLY A 5 -5.11 -8.60 3.91
C GLY A 5 -5.49 -8.76 2.44
N THR A 6 -5.95 -7.70 1.77
CA THR A 6 -6.20 -7.70 0.32
C THR A 6 -6.15 -6.30 -0.30
N ASP A 7 -5.57 -6.20 -1.51
CA ASP A 7 -5.64 -5.01 -2.36
C ASP A 7 -6.73 -5.12 -3.44
N SER A 8 -7.48 -6.23 -3.46
CA SER A 8 -8.50 -6.52 -4.48
C SER A 8 -9.87 -6.02 -4.05
N LEU A 9 -10.27 -4.85 -4.54
CA LEU A 9 -11.61 -4.29 -4.28
C LEU A 9 -12.75 -5.22 -4.73
N SER A 10 -12.57 -5.94 -5.84
CA SER A 10 -13.57 -6.91 -6.31
C SER A 10 -13.84 -8.03 -5.31
N ALA A 11 -12.80 -8.49 -4.60
CA ALA A 11 -12.93 -9.49 -3.54
C ALA A 11 -13.69 -8.93 -2.33
N ILE A 12 -13.39 -7.69 -1.93
CA ILE A 12 -14.09 -6.98 -0.84
C ILE A 12 -15.57 -6.80 -1.17
N ILE A 13 -15.90 -6.34 -2.38
CA ILE A 13 -17.28 -6.15 -2.84
C ILE A 13 -18.00 -7.50 -2.86
N ALA A 14 -17.35 -8.56 -3.32
CA ALA A 14 -17.94 -9.88 -3.36
C ALA A 14 -18.23 -10.44 -1.96
N ALA A 15 -17.26 -10.32 -1.04
CA ALA A 15 -17.43 -10.71 0.35
C ALA A 15 -18.60 -9.97 1.01
N SER A 16 -18.70 -8.65 0.79
CA SER A 16 -19.79 -7.84 1.33
C SER A 16 -21.17 -8.22 0.77
N ARG A 17 -21.27 -8.50 -0.55
CA ARG A 17 -22.56 -8.78 -1.20
C ARG A 17 -23.10 -10.18 -0.97
N TRP A 18 -22.24 -11.19 -0.96
CA TRP A 18 -22.67 -12.60 -0.97
C TRP A 18 -22.46 -13.33 0.35
N TYR A 19 -21.70 -12.76 1.28
CA TYR A 19 -21.37 -13.39 2.57
C TYR A 19 -21.80 -12.57 3.79
N ASP A 20 -22.70 -11.59 3.58
CA ASP A 20 -23.30 -10.75 4.62
C ASP A 20 -22.27 -10.19 5.61
N ALA A 21 -21.16 -9.66 5.08
CA ALA A 21 -20.09 -9.14 5.90
C ALA A 21 -20.56 -7.85 6.61
N GLU A 22 -20.85 -7.96 7.91
CA GLU A 22 -21.32 -6.85 8.75
C GLU A 22 -20.29 -5.72 8.89
N SER A 23 -19.01 -6.05 8.73
CA SER A 23 -17.88 -5.11 8.81
C SER A 23 -16.95 -5.24 7.60
N MET A 24 -16.06 -4.26 7.41
CA MET A 24 -15.05 -4.28 6.36
C MET A 24 -14.28 -5.63 6.37
N PRO A 25 -14.38 -6.47 5.31
CA PRO A 25 -13.96 -7.87 5.37
C PRO A 25 -12.43 -8.07 5.30
N ALA A 26 -11.68 -7.05 4.89
CA ALA A 26 -10.23 -7.10 4.76
C ALA A 26 -9.60 -5.71 4.88
N PHE A 27 -8.29 -5.66 5.14
CA PHE A 27 -7.51 -4.42 5.21
C PHE A 27 -6.39 -4.40 4.15
N SER A 28 -5.84 -3.22 3.90
CA SER A 28 -4.66 -2.98 3.07
C SER A 28 -3.77 -1.94 3.75
N ILE A 29 -2.50 -1.89 3.37
CA ILE A 29 -1.55 -0.84 3.78
C ILE A 29 -1.13 -0.02 2.57
N PRO A 30 -0.80 1.26 2.73
CA PRO A 30 -0.24 2.05 1.64
C PRO A 30 1.05 1.43 1.07
N ALA A 31 1.11 1.33 -0.25
CA ALA A 31 2.28 0.86 -0.99
C ALA A 31 2.56 1.77 -2.18
N ALA A 32 3.82 2.20 -2.34
CA ALA A 32 4.26 2.91 -3.53
C ALA A 32 4.55 1.90 -4.65
N GLU A 33 3.89 2.10 -5.79
CA GLU A 33 4.09 1.29 -6.99
C GLU A 33 5.34 1.75 -7.75
N HIS A 34 5.87 0.91 -8.63
CA HIS A 34 7.12 1.20 -9.35
C HIS A 34 7.02 2.49 -10.17
N SER A 35 5.88 2.71 -10.85
CA SER A 35 5.65 3.93 -11.64
C SER A 35 5.59 5.19 -10.77
N THR A 36 5.14 5.08 -9.52
CA THR A 36 5.07 6.20 -8.57
C THR A 36 6.47 6.71 -8.24
N ILE A 37 7.46 5.82 -8.18
CA ILE A 37 8.86 6.18 -7.91
C ILE A 37 9.57 6.64 -9.18
N THR A 38 9.47 5.88 -10.28
CA THR A 38 10.22 6.18 -11.52
C THR A 38 9.66 7.33 -12.34
N GLY A 39 8.37 7.67 -12.18
CA GLY A 39 7.71 8.76 -12.91
C GLY A 39 8.34 10.14 -12.65
N TRP A 40 9.11 10.30 -11.58
CA TRP A 40 9.80 11.54 -11.22
C TRP A 40 11.22 11.64 -11.76
N GLY A 41 11.72 10.62 -12.46
CA GLY A 41 13.11 10.57 -12.91
C GLY A 41 14.07 10.03 -11.83
N ARG A 42 15.16 9.44 -12.28
CA ARG A 42 16.10 8.70 -11.40
C ARG A 42 16.81 9.61 -10.41
N GLU A 43 17.06 10.86 -10.79
CA GLU A 43 17.65 11.89 -9.95
C GLU A 43 16.76 12.30 -8.77
N ASN A 44 15.44 12.10 -8.88
CA ASN A 44 14.46 12.51 -7.88
C ASN A 44 13.99 11.36 -6.97
N GLU A 45 14.52 10.15 -7.13
CA GLU A 45 14.08 8.96 -6.38
C GLU A 45 14.06 9.19 -4.85
N ARG A 46 15.12 9.82 -4.33
CA ARG A 46 15.22 10.22 -2.90
C ARG A 46 14.10 11.15 -2.48
N ALA A 47 13.86 12.20 -3.27
CA ALA A 47 12.81 13.18 -2.96
C ALA A 47 11.43 12.52 -3.00
N THR A 48 11.20 11.57 -3.91
CA THR A 48 9.95 10.81 -3.97
C THR A 48 9.73 9.97 -2.70
N TYR A 49 10.76 9.29 -2.18
CA TYR A 49 10.66 8.59 -0.90
C TYR A 49 10.29 9.53 0.26
N GLU A 50 10.91 10.71 0.32
CA GLU A 50 10.60 11.72 1.36
C GLU A 50 9.16 12.23 1.25
N ILE A 51 8.68 12.51 0.03
CA ILE A 51 7.29 12.91 -0.20
C ILE A 51 6.32 11.82 0.27
N CYS A 52 6.57 10.54 -0.04
CA CYS A 52 5.72 9.44 0.40
C CYS A 52 5.65 9.34 1.93
N LEU A 53 6.76 9.55 2.63
CA LEU A 53 6.79 9.55 4.10
C LEU A 53 6.06 10.75 4.70
N ILE A 54 6.18 11.93 4.10
CA ILE A 54 5.46 13.13 4.53
C ILE A 54 3.96 12.99 4.29
N ALA A 55 3.56 12.38 3.16
CA ALA A 55 2.15 12.19 2.81
C ALA A 55 1.43 11.22 3.76
N LEU A 56 2.18 10.26 4.35
CA LEU A 56 1.63 9.19 5.18
C LEU A 56 2.42 9.04 6.49
N PRO A 57 2.44 10.08 7.35
CA PRO A 57 3.41 10.23 8.44
C PRO A 57 3.27 9.18 9.55
N THR A 58 2.07 8.64 9.74
CA THR A 58 1.75 7.67 10.80
C THR A 58 1.51 6.26 10.25
N SER A 59 1.64 6.06 8.95
CA SER A 59 1.29 4.80 8.31
C SER A 59 2.50 3.87 8.23
N ILE A 60 2.23 2.56 8.16
CA ILE A 60 3.24 1.63 7.62
C ILE A 60 3.19 1.76 6.10
N LEU A 61 4.32 2.05 5.47
CA LEU A 61 4.44 2.21 4.03
C LEU A 61 5.40 1.19 3.44
N LEU A 62 4.96 0.54 2.37
CA LEU A 62 5.76 -0.39 1.58
C LEU A 62 6.32 0.29 0.32
N PHE A 63 7.62 0.17 0.07
CA PHE A 63 8.23 0.56 -1.20
C PHE A 63 8.63 -0.67 -2.00
N LEU A 64 8.10 -0.79 -3.22
CA LEU A 64 8.43 -1.85 -4.17
C LEU A 64 9.51 -1.36 -5.15
N TRP A 65 10.78 -1.48 -4.76
CA TRP A 65 11.93 -1.17 -5.61
C TRP A 65 12.78 -2.42 -5.83
N TYR A 66 13.25 -2.68 -7.06
CA TYR A 66 14.16 -3.79 -7.32
C TYR A 66 15.61 -3.30 -7.12
N PRO A 67 16.48 -3.98 -6.33
CA PRO A 67 16.29 -5.27 -5.67
C PRO A 67 15.86 -5.18 -4.18
N THR A 68 15.45 -4.01 -3.69
CA THR A 68 15.25 -3.76 -2.25
C THR A 68 13.78 -3.49 -1.91
N VAL A 69 13.16 -4.42 -1.18
CA VAL A 69 11.90 -4.17 -0.48
C VAL A 69 12.21 -3.43 0.83
N MET A 70 11.64 -2.25 1.02
CA MET A 70 11.78 -1.48 2.25
C MET A 70 10.41 -1.23 2.87
N ILE A 71 10.27 -1.58 4.15
CA ILE A 71 9.09 -1.29 4.97
C ILE A 71 9.47 -0.16 5.92
N TYR A 72 8.75 0.95 5.85
CA TYR A 72 8.87 2.05 6.79
C TYR A 72 7.68 2.06 7.74
N GLY A 73 7.93 2.15 9.05
CA GLY A 73 6.90 2.33 10.07
C GLY A 73 6.97 3.74 10.65
N GLY A 74 5.85 4.48 10.62
CA GLY A 74 5.71 5.73 11.38
C GLY A 74 5.85 5.48 12.89
N ARG A 75 6.50 6.39 13.61
CA ARG A 75 6.55 6.38 15.08
C ARG A 75 5.28 6.97 15.67
#